data_AF-A0A317X473-F1
#
_entry.id   AF-A0A317X473-F1
#
_cell.length_a   1.000
_cell.length_b   1.000
_cell.length_c   1.000
_cell.angle_alpha   90.00
_cell.angle_beta   90.00
_cell.angle_gamma   90.00
#
_symmetry.space_group_name_H-M   'P 1'
#
loop_
_entity.id
_entity.type
_entity.pdbx_description
1 polymer ?
#
loop_
_entity_poly.entity_id
_entity_poly.type
_entity_poly.pdbx_seq_one_letter_code
_entity_poly.pdbx_strand_id
1 'polypeptide(L)'
;MYPGVSLAMCHLTIDRILKKYMANNSSPDYRALYLEAEEQRRLAEKKEKQDLEREQTRPTSFGELIRYCHLFFLTAFENRSTISIDHENCSASQEQIYRSNAGFLFQPRLYLKALGDEFSERPISSEQDLESYERFCVENHVRDIIAKLCTINAARDEFRLGKDIQFDNHANALDTNEEDKYGKDKSTGSRRSRPDQFCVHRVDGENKALLMTVEYKSSHKLSVENLRAGLRPMDLWHEVVRPDSVPTEGPEKLKYNAAWLTGSAVVQEYHVMIQEGLDARNRIRYSSR
;
A
#
# COMPACT_ATOMS: atom_id res chain seq x y z
N MET A 1 -29.14 97.99 -0.74
CA MET A 1 -29.52 96.67 -0.19
C MET A 1 -28.29 95.78 -0.31
N TYR A 2 -27.64 95.46 0.81
CA TYR A 2 -26.28 94.90 0.84
C TYR A 2 -26.24 93.42 0.40
N PRO A 3 -25.45 93.04 -0.62
CA PRO A 3 -25.30 91.64 -1.06
C PRO A 3 -24.54 90.76 -0.05
N GLY A 4 -23.84 91.36 0.92
CA GLY A 4 -22.95 90.66 1.85
C GLY A 4 -23.63 89.80 2.91
N VAL A 5 -24.91 90.06 3.23
CA VAL A 5 -25.62 89.31 4.29
C VAL A 5 -26.10 87.94 3.78
N SER A 6 -26.33 87.81 2.46
CA SER A 6 -26.81 86.56 1.84
C SER A 6 -25.70 85.49 1.71
N LEU A 7 -24.46 85.89 1.43
CA LEU A 7 -23.33 84.95 1.34
C LEU A 7 -22.91 84.42 2.71
N ALA A 8 -22.88 85.27 3.73
CA ALA A 8 -22.52 84.88 5.10
C ALA A 8 -23.52 83.88 5.70
N MET A 9 -24.82 84.08 5.43
CA MET A 9 -25.87 83.14 5.86
C MET A 9 -25.82 81.82 5.10
N CYS A 10 -25.48 81.82 3.80
CA CYS A 10 -25.25 80.58 3.04
C CYS A 10 -24.02 79.81 3.56
N HIS A 11 -22.90 80.49 3.82
CA HIS A 11 -21.70 79.85 4.36
C HIS A 11 -21.93 79.21 5.72
N LEU A 12 -22.61 79.91 6.64
CA LEU A 12 -22.93 79.38 7.97
C LEU A 12 -23.90 78.19 7.92
N THR A 13 -24.78 78.17 6.92
CA THR A 13 -25.74 77.07 6.72
C THR A 13 -25.05 75.85 6.12
N ILE A 14 -24.17 76.04 5.13
CA ILE A 14 -23.36 74.96 4.54
C ILE A 14 -22.39 74.38 5.57
N ASP A 15 -21.73 75.21 6.38
CA ASP A 15 -20.85 74.74 7.46
C ASP A 15 -21.62 73.96 8.54
N ARG A 16 -22.86 74.37 8.87
CA ARG A 16 -23.71 73.61 9.79
C ARG A 16 -24.15 72.27 9.21
N ILE A 17 -24.48 72.22 7.91
CA ILE A 17 -24.83 70.98 7.22
C ILE A 17 -23.63 70.05 7.13
N LEU A 18 -22.45 70.57 6.76
CA LEU A 18 -21.20 69.81 6.68
C LEU A 18 -20.74 69.31 8.05
N LYS A 19 -20.82 70.14 9.11
CA LYS A 19 -20.52 69.70 10.48
C LYS A 19 -21.51 68.65 10.98
N LYS A 20 -22.80 68.76 10.65
CA LYS A 20 -23.81 67.74 11.01
C LYS A 20 -23.61 66.44 10.21
N TYR A 21 -23.18 66.55 8.95
CA TYR A 21 -22.85 65.41 8.10
C TYR A 21 -21.57 64.69 8.56
N MET A 22 -20.51 65.43 8.94
CA MET A 22 -19.27 64.86 9.48
C MET A 22 -19.41 64.37 10.94
N ALA A 23 -20.30 64.96 11.74
CA ALA A 23 -20.60 64.48 13.09
C ALA A 23 -21.44 63.20 13.08
N ASN A 24 -22.28 63.01 12.06
CA ASN A 24 -23.08 61.78 11.88
C ASN A 24 -22.35 60.68 11.12
N ASN A 25 -21.32 61.02 10.35
CA ASN A 25 -20.43 60.06 9.71
C ASN A 25 -19.14 59.94 10.53
N SER A 26 -19.21 59.19 11.63
CA SER A 26 -18.00 58.65 12.25
C SER A 26 -17.26 57.87 11.17
N SER A 27 -16.14 58.40 10.69
CA SER A 27 -15.26 57.67 9.77
C SER A 27 -14.99 56.32 10.43
N PRO A 28 -15.28 55.18 9.78
CA PRO A 28 -14.90 53.90 10.32
C PRO A 28 -13.42 53.98 10.66
N ASP A 29 -13.04 53.49 11.85
CA ASP A 29 -11.63 53.36 12.16
C ASP A 29 -11.08 52.26 11.24
N TYR A 30 -10.67 52.66 10.04
CA TYR A 30 -10.18 51.76 9.00
C TYR A 30 -8.97 50.96 9.49
N ARG A 31 -8.23 51.48 10.47
CA ARG A 31 -7.14 50.75 11.12
C ARG A 31 -7.68 49.65 12.03
N ALA A 32 -8.70 49.94 12.85
CA ALA A 32 -9.36 48.92 13.66
C ALA A 32 -10.03 47.85 12.78
N LEU A 33 -10.75 48.25 11.72
CA LEU A 33 -11.38 47.32 10.76
C LEU A 33 -10.35 46.46 10.02
N TYR A 34 -9.19 47.04 9.64
CA TYR A 34 -8.11 46.30 9.01
C TYR A 34 -7.48 45.26 9.97
N LEU A 35 -7.21 45.67 11.21
CA LEU A 35 -6.67 44.78 12.25
C LEU A 35 -7.65 43.65 12.61
N GLU A 36 -8.94 43.95 12.70
CA GLU A 36 -10.00 42.95 12.92
C GLU A 36 -10.06 41.96 11.75
N ALA A 37 -9.99 42.44 10.50
CA ALA A 37 -9.96 41.59 9.32
C ALA A 37 -8.71 40.69 9.26
N GLU A 38 -7.53 41.19 9.65
CA GLU A 38 -6.32 40.38 9.78
C GLU A 38 -6.45 39.32 10.90
N GLU A 39 -7.04 39.67 12.04
CA GLU A 39 -7.25 38.73 13.14
C GLU A 39 -8.24 37.63 12.74
N GLN A 40 -9.33 37.98 12.06
CA GLN A 40 -10.29 37.02 11.50
C GLN A 40 -9.63 36.09 10.48
N ARG A 41 -8.78 36.62 9.58
CA ARG A 41 -7.99 35.80 8.64
C ARG A 41 -7.08 34.82 9.38
N ARG A 42 -6.33 35.30 10.38
CA ARG A 42 -5.43 34.47 11.18
C ARG A 42 -6.18 33.38 11.95
N LEU A 43 -7.36 33.69 12.48
CA LEU A 43 -8.23 32.71 13.14
C LEU A 43 -8.80 31.69 12.15
N ALA A 44 -9.20 32.13 10.96
CA ALA A 44 -9.68 31.25 9.88
C ALA A 44 -8.59 30.30 9.41
N GLU A 45 -7.38 30.80 9.14
CA GLU A 45 -6.21 29.98 8.76
C GLU A 45 -5.84 28.99 9.87
N LYS A 46 -5.86 29.42 11.14
CA LYS A 46 -5.59 28.53 12.27
C LYS A 46 -6.65 27.42 12.39
N LYS A 47 -7.93 27.76 12.17
CA LYS A 47 -9.03 26.80 12.18
C LYS A 47 -8.92 25.82 11.01
N GLU A 48 -8.63 26.31 9.81
CA GLU A 48 -8.42 25.48 8.63
C GLU A 48 -7.25 24.51 8.81
N LYS A 49 -6.13 24.99 9.35
CA LYS A 49 -4.98 24.12 9.67
C LYS A 49 -5.37 23.06 10.70
N GLN A 50 -6.11 23.43 11.73
CA GLN A 50 -6.57 22.50 12.76
C GLN A 50 -7.57 21.47 12.22
N ASP A 51 -8.44 21.87 11.29
CA ASP A 51 -9.40 20.99 10.62
C ASP A 51 -8.67 20.03 9.67
N LEU A 52 -7.65 20.51 8.95
CA LEU A 52 -6.80 19.68 8.10
C LEU A 52 -5.99 18.66 8.92
N GLU A 53 -5.39 19.08 10.03
CA GLU A 53 -4.65 18.17 10.94
C GLU A 53 -5.58 17.09 11.51
N ARG A 54 -6.81 17.46 11.89
CA ARG A 54 -7.83 16.50 12.33
C ARG A 54 -8.21 15.51 11.22
N GLU A 55 -8.39 15.99 10.00
CA GLU A 55 -8.71 15.15 8.85
C GLU A 55 -7.57 14.21 8.46
N GLN A 56 -6.31 14.63 8.62
CA GLN A 56 -5.15 13.80 8.32
C GLN A 56 -4.90 12.72 9.38
N THR A 57 -5.22 13.02 10.64
CA THR A 57 -4.98 12.14 11.79
C THR A 57 -6.18 11.26 12.15
N ARG A 58 -7.36 11.51 11.58
CA ARG A 58 -8.52 10.64 11.81
C ARG A 58 -8.27 9.23 11.23
N PRO A 59 -8.74 8.18 11.91
CA PRO A 59 -8.75 6.84 11.35
C PRO A 59 -9.52 6.79 10.02
N THR A 60 -9.04 5.95 9.12
CA THR A 60 -9.66 5.75 7.80
C THR A 60 -10.74 4.68 7.87
N SER A 61 -11.81 4.84 7.10
CA SER A 61 -12.71 3.72 6.79
C SER A 61 -12.00 2.71 5.88
N PHE A 62 -12.52 1.49 5.77
CA PHE A 62 -11.96 0.48 4.86
C PHE A 62 -11.82 0.99 3.42
N GLY A 63 -12.86 1.64 2.88
CA GLY A 63 -12.82 2.18 1.53
C GLY A 63 -11.79 3.30 1.36
N GLU A 64 -11.58 4.13 2.39
CA GLU A 64 -10.53 5.15 2.39
C GLU A 64 -9.14 4.53 2.47
N LEU A 65 -8.94 3.52 3.33
CA LEU A 65 -7.68 2.78 3.44
C LEU A 65 -7.27 2.25 2.07
N ILE A 66 -8.13 1.47 1.41
CA ILE A 66 -7.82 0.88 0.10
C ILE A 66 -7.47 1.97 -0.92
N ARG A 67 -8.27 3.04 -0.99
CA ARG A 67 -7.98 4.17 -1.89
C ARG A 67 -6.63 4.83 -1.60
N TYR A 68 -6.28 5.04 -0.33
CA TYR A 68 -5.03 5.66 0.05
C TYR A 68 -3.82 4.74 -0.15
N CYS A 69 -3.98 3.43 0.08
CA CYS A 69 -2.95 2.46 -0.28
C CYS A 69 -2.66 2.51 -1.79
N HIS A 70 -3.70 2.48 -2.65
CA HIS A 70 -3.51 2.65 -4.09
C HIS A 70 -2.87 4.01 -4.43
N LEU A 71 -3.36 5.10 -3.81
CA LEU A 71 -2.88 6.45 -4.11
C LEU A 71 -1.43 6.69 -3.69
N PHE A 72 -0.98 6.16 -2.55
CA PHE A 72 0.34 6.45 -1.99
C PHE A 72 1.38 5.36 -2.26
N PHE A 73 0.96 4.10 -2.42
CA PHE A 73 1.89 2.98 -2.58
C PHE A 73 2.03 2.54 -4.04
N LEU A 74 0.95 2.55 -4.84
CA LEU A 74 1.04 2.14 -6.25
C LEU A 74 1.52 3.26 -7.17
N THR A 75 1.17 4.52 -6.93
CA THR A 75 1.72 5.62 -7.74
C THR A 75 3.23 5.80 -7.54
N ALA A 76 3.75 5.43 -6.37
CA ALA A 76 5.19 5.30 -6.11
C ALA A 76 5.85 4.22 -7.00
N PHE A 77 5.08 3.19 -7.38
CA PHE A 77 5.51 2.07 -8.21
C PHE A 77 5.33 2.32 -9.73
N GLU A 78 4.24 2.98 -10.12
CA GLU A 78 3.81 3.15 -11.52
C GLU A 78 4.67 4.10 -12.36
N ASN A 79 5.62 4.83 -11.76
CA ASN A 79 6.65 5.51 -12.55
C ASN A 79 7.68 4.55 -13.17
N ARG A 80 7.64 3.23 -12.92
CA ARG A 80 8.65 2.29 -13.47
C ARG A 80 8.21 0.90 -13.92
N SER A 81 6.97 0.44 -13.79
CA SER A 81 6.53 -0.83 -14.42
C SER A 81 5.01 -0.92 -14.52
N THR A 82 4.47 -0.85 -15.74
CA THR A 82 3.07 -1.15 -16.03
C THR A 82 2.83 -2.66 -15.97
N ILE A 83 2.50 -3.14 -14.76
CA ILE A 83 1.74 -4.37 -14.59
C ILE A 83 0.28 -3.93 -14.42
N SER A 84 -0.46 -3.89 -15.52
CA SER A 84 -1.91 -3.90 -15.48
C SER A 84 -2.33 -5.27 -14.95
N ILE A 85 -2.60 -5.36 -13.65
CA ILE A 85 -3.34 -6.50 -13.11
C ILE A 85 -4.77 -6.31 -13.59
N ASP A 86 -5.13 -6.98 -14.68
CA ASP A 86 -6.51 -7.05 -15.15
C ASP A 86 -7.36 -7.68 -14.04
N HIS A 87 -8.05 -6.84 -13.29
CA HIS A 87 -8.93 -7.21 -12.19
C HIS A 87 -10.31 -7.70 -12.69
N GLU A 88 -10.38 -8.22 -13.92
CA GLU A 88 -11.62 -8.74 -14.51
C GLU A 88 -11.90 -10.16 -13.98
N ASN A 89 -12.45 -10.19 -12.76
CA ASN A 89 -13.52 -11.09 -12.28
C ASN A 89 -13.43 -11.35 -10.75
N CYS A 90 -13.58 -10.30 -9.94
CA CYS A 90 -13.82 -10.47 -8.50
C CYS A 90 -14.82 -9.43 -7.95
N SER A 91 -15.94 -9.16 -8.62
CA SER A 91 -16.84 -8.08 -8.14
C SER A 91 -17.66 -8.46 -6.90
N ALA A 92 -18.26 -9.66 -6.86
CA ALA A 92 -19.18 -10.04 -5.78
C ALA A 92 -18.46 -10.32 -4.44
N SER A 93 -17.39 -11.11 -4.46
CA SER A 93 -16.63 -11.42 -3.24
C SER A 93 -15.91 -10.19 -2.69
N GLN A 94 -15.42 -9.31 -3.56
CA GLN A 94 -14.83 -8.03 -3.16
C GLN A 94 -15.89 -7.13 -2.52
N GLU A 95 -17.07 -6.97 -3.12
CA GLU A 95 -18.16 -6.21 -2.50
C GLU A 95 -18.54 -6.75 -1.11
N GLN A 96 -18.54 -8.06 -0.92
CA GLN A 96 -18.85 -8.69 0.37
C GLN A 96 -17.80 -8.38 1.43
N ILE A 97 -16.52 -8.37 1.06
CA ILE A 97 -15.42 -7.91 1.93
C ILE A 97 -15.59 -6.42 2.27
N TYR A 98 -15.92 -5.59 1.28
CA TYR A 98 -16.13 -4.15 1.50
C TYR A 98 -17.29 -3.88 2.46
N ARG A 99 -18.42 -4.59 2.29
CA ARG A 99 -19.58 -4.48 3.19
C ARG A 99 -19.23 -4.96 4.59
N SER A 100 -18.51 -6.08 4.70
CA SER A 100 -18.11 -6.65 6.00
C SER A 100 -17.16 -5.74 6.78
N ASN A 101 -16.41 -4.87 6.09
CA ASN A 101 -15.47 -3.93 6.72
C ASN A 101 -15.98 -2.49 6.87
N ALA A 102 -17.21 -2.20 6.45
CA ALA A 102 -17.72 -0.81 6.39
C ALA A 102 -17.73 -0.09 7.76
N GLY A 103 -17.82 -0.83 8.86
CA GLY A 103 -17.81 -0.28 10.22
C GLY A 103 -16.44 -0.20 10.89
N PHE A 104 -15.38 -0.73 10.28
CA PHE A 104 -14.06 -0.75 10.89
C PHE A 104 -13.22 0.48 10.54
N LEU A 105 -12.38 0.87 11.50
CA LEU A 105 -11.45 1.98 11.40
C LEU A 105 -10.02 1.45 11.32
N PHE A 106 -9.22 2.10 10.48
CA PHE A 106 -7.86 1.74 10.11
C PHE A 106 -6.90 2.93 10.23
N GLN A 107 -5.64 2.70 9.86
CA GLN A 107 -4.56 3.68 9.99
C GLN A 107 -4.92 5.04 9.35
N PRO A 108 -4.54 6.16 9.99
CA PRO A 108 -4.83 7.48 9.45
C PRO A 108 -4.17 7.76 8.10
N ARG A 109 -4.76 8.68 7.32
CA ARG A 109 -4.22 9.13 6.03
C ARG A 109 -2.78 9.63 6.17
N LEU A 110 -2.46 10.37 7.24
CA LEU A 110 -1.12 10.89 7.49
C LEU A 110 -0.07 9.79 7.56
N TYR A 111 -0.39 8.68 8.24
CA TYR A 111 0.52 7.53 8.38
C TYR A 111 0.78 6.86 7.02
N LEU A 112 -0.29 6.59 6.26
CA LEU A 112 -0.18 5.97 4.93
C LEU A 112 0.63 6.86 3.97
N LYS A 113 0.41 8.19 4.02
CA LYS A 113 1.19 9.13 3.22
C LYS A 113 2.66 9.14 3.62
N ALA A 114 2.96 9.17 4.91
CA ALA A 114 4.35 9.18 5.40
C ALA A 114 5.11 7.92 4.95
N LEU A 115 4.50 6.74 5.05
CA LEU A 115 5.07 5.51 4.50
C LEU A 115 5.28 5.60 2.98
N GLY A 116 4.29 6.10 2.24
CA GLY A 116 4.40 6.25 0.79
C GLY A 116 5.53 7.21 0.40
N ASP A 117 5.68 8.32 1.11
CA ASP A 117 6.76 9.28 0.92
C ASP A 117 8.13 8.59 1.17
N GLU A 118 8.28 7.86 2.29
CA GLU A 118 9.51 7.14 2.67
C GLU A 118 9.96 6.13 1.59
N PHE A 119 9.04 5.29 1.12
CA PHE A 119 9.36 4.30 0.08
C PHE A 119 9.49 4.90 -1.33
N SER A 120 9.10 6.16 -1.53
CA SER A 120 9.28 6.89 -2.78
C SER A 120 10.65 7.59 -2.89
N GLU A 121 11.39 7.74 -1.79
CA GLU A 121 12.66 8.49 -1.77
C GLU A 121 13.75 7.83 -2.64
N ARG A 122 13.72 6.50 -2.76
CA ARG A 122 14.71 5.75 -3.53
C ARG A 122 14.06 4.58 -4.28
N PRO A 123 14.58 4.22 -5.47
CA PRO A 123 14.11 3.04 -6.18
C PRO A 123 14.33 1.75 -5.37
N ILE A 124 13.34 0.86 -5.38
CA ILE A 124 13.49 -0.53 -4.93
C ILE A 124 14.49 -1.23 -5.85
N SER A 125 15.66 -1.58 -5.31
CA SER A 125 16.80 -2.04 -6.11
C SER A 125 17.26 -3.45 -5.74
N SER A 126 16.84 -3.95 -4.59
CA SER A 126 17.23 -5.25 -4.03
C SER A 126 16.01 -6.02 -3.53
N GLU A 127 16.19 -7.32 -3.29
CA GLU A 127 15.16 -8.15 -2.64
C GLU A 127 14.83 -7.65 -1.23
N GLN A 128 15.82 -7.16 -0.48
CA GLN A 128 15.60 -6.58 0.84
C GLN A 128 14.72 -5.31 0.81
N ASP A 129 14.90 -4.48 -0.22
CA ASP A 129 14.07 -3.29 -0.43
C ASP A 129 12.63 -3.70 -0.73
N LEU A 130 12.45 -4.72 -1.57
CA LEU A 130 11.15 -5.24 -1.95
C LEU A 130 10.43 -5.88 -0.77
N GLU A 131 11.13 -6.70 0.02
CA GLU A 131 10.64 -7.24 1.28
C GLU A 131 10.13 -6.12 2.20
N SER A 132 10.95 -5.09 2.42
CA SER A 132 10.59 -3.99 3.33
C SER A 132 9.32 -3.30 2.84
N TYR A 133 9.23 -3.02 1.54
CA TYR A 133 8.05 -2.42 0.93
C TYR A 133 6.81 -3.30 1.14
N GLU A 134 6.88 -4.59 0.80
CA GLU A 134 5.77 -5.53 0.93
C GLU A 134 5.29 -5.63 2.39
N ARG A 135 6.24 -5.75 3.33
CA ARG A 135 5.91 -5.81 4.75
C ARG A 135 5.17 -4.57 5.25
N PHE A 136 5.68 -3.38 4.93
CA PHE A 136 5.15 -2.13 5.49
C PHE A 136 3.95 -1.58 4.73
N CYS A 137 3.95 -1.64 3.40
CA CYS A 137 2.92 -1.07 2.53
C CYS A 137 1.83 -2.06 2.15
N VAL A 138 2.00 -3.38 2.37
CA VAL A 138 1.01 -4.40 1.99
C VAL A 138 0.65 -5.29 3.19
N GLU A 139 1.57 -6.12 3.66
CA GLU A 139 1.30 -7.19 4.63
C GLU A 139 0.71 -6.66 5.94
N ASN A 140 1.29 -5.58 6.48
CA ASN A 140 0.79 -4.97 7.72
C ASN A 140 -0.68 -4.54 7.60
N HIS A 141 -1.06 -3.95 6.47
CA HIS A 141 -2.44 -3.51 6.24
C HIS A 141 -3.38 -4.69 5.99
N VAL A 142 -2.91 -5.71 5.25
CA VAL A 142 -3.66 -6.95 5.04
C VAL A 142 -3.90 -7.67 6.37
N ARG A 143 -2.90 -7.74 7.25
CA ARG A 143 -3.03 -8.26 8.61
C ARG A 143 -4.08 -7.50 9.40
N ASP A 144 -4.04 -6.17 9.40
CA ASP A 144 -5.01 -5.34 10.12
C ASP A 144 -6.45 -5.59 9.61
N ILE A 145 -6.64 -5.69 8.29
CA ILE A 145 -7.93 -6.01 7.67
C ILE A 145 -8.41 -7.41 8.10
N ILE A 146 -7.54 -8.41 8.00
CA ILE A 146 -7.91 -9.79 8.34
C ILE A 146 -8.19 -9.93 9.83
N ALA A 147 -7.44 -9.27 10.70
CA ALA A 147 -7.72 -9.24 12.14
C ALA A 147 -9.12 -8.69 12.43
N LYS A 148 -9.58 -7.66 11.69
CA LYS A 148 -10.96 -7.18 11.80
C LYS A 148 -11.97 -8.19 11.26
N LEU A 149 -11.72 -8.82 10.12
CA LEU A 149 -12.57 -9.87 9.56
C LEU A 149 -12.70 -11.08 10.49
N CYS A 150 -11.62 -11.45 11.20
CA CYS A 150 -11.62 -12.51 12.21
C CYS A 150 -12.55 -12.22 13.40
N THR A 151 -13.05 -11.00 13.57
CA THR A 151 -14.09 -10.69 14.57
C THR A 151 -15.51 -11.03 14.12
N ILE A 152 -15.71 -11.28 12.81
CA ILE A 152 -17.01 -11.56 12.21
C ILE A 152 -17.13 -13.06 11.93
N ASN A 153 -17.98 -13.77 12.68
CA ASN A 153 -18.15 -15.22 12.53
C ASN A 153 -18.53 -15.64 11.11
N ALA A 154 -19.48 -14.93 10.47
CA ALA A 154 -19.88 -15.23 9.09
C ALA A 154 -18.71 -15.12 8.10
N ALA A 155 -17.82 -14.14 8.27
CA ALA A 155 -16.64 -13.97 7.43
C ALA A 155 -15.60 -15.08 7.71
N ARG A 156 -15.42 -15.49 8.97
CA ARG A 156 -14.54 -16.61 9.31
C ARG A 156 -14.98 -17.90 8.65
N ASP A 157 -16.29 -18.20 8.69
CA ASP A 157 -16.85 -19.41 8.10
C ASP A 157 -16.73 -19.39 6.57
N GLU A 158 -17.04 -18.26 5.95
CA GLU A 158 -16.98 -18.07 4.49
C GLU A 158 -15.55 -18.16 3.94
N PHE A 159 -14.62 -17.41 4.54
CA PHE A 159 -13.23 -17.32 4.07
C PHE A 159 -12.31 -18.36 4.72
N ARG A 160 -12.85 -19.21 5.60
CA ARG A 160 -12.10 -20.22 6.40
C ARG A 160 -10.94 -19.59 7.17
N LEU A 161 -11.20 -18.42 7.75
CA LEU A 161 -10.22 -17.67 8.55
C LEU A 161 -10.05 -18.29 9.92
N GLY A 162 -8.82 -18.16 10.44
CA GLY A 162 -8.51 -18.60 11.78
C GLY A 162 -8.92 -17.59 12.85
N LYS A 163 -8.16 -17.53 13.93
CA LYS A 163 -8.16 -16.40 14.86
C LYS A 163 -7.34 -15.22 14.34
N ASP A 164 -6.26 -15.51 13.62
CA ASP A 164 -5.38 -14.50 13.03
C ASP A 164 -4.65 -15.06 11.81
N ILE A 165 -3.85 -14.20 11.15
CA ILE A 165 -2.85 -14.60 10.18
C ILE A 165 -1.47 -14.10 10.59
N GLN A 166 -0.44 -14.83 10.19
CA GLN A 166 0.94 -14.46 10.46
C GLN A 166 1.74 -14.51 9.17
N PHE A 167 2.47 -13.43 8.91
CA PHE A 167 3.48 -13.35 7.88
C PHE A 167 4.83 -13.62 8.53
N ASP A 168 5.47 -14.71 8.12
CA ASP A 168 6.79 -15.10 8.60
C ASP A 168 7.79 -14.94 7.46
N ASN A 169 8.80 -14.10 7.67
CA ASN A 169 9.96 -14.03 6.81
C ASN A 169 11.17 -14.53 7.60
N HIS A 170 11.54 -15.78 7.42
CA HIS A 170 12.71 -16.31 8.09
C HIS A 170 13.40 -17.34 7.20
N ALA A 171 14.69 -17.14 6.96
CA ALA A 171 15.58 -18.19 6.47
C ALA A 171 15.70 -19.41 7.43
N ASN A 172 15.08 -19.37 8.64
CA ASN A 172 15.24 -20.39 9.70
C ASN A 172 14.00 -20.66 10.61
N ALA A 173 12.77 -20.19 10.34
CA ALA A 173 11.70 -20.31 11.37
C ALA A 173 11.04 -21.69 11.53
N LEU A 174 11.41 -22.67 10.70
CA LEU A 174 10.85 -24.00 10.78
C LEU A 174 11.77 -25.03 11.46
N ASP A 175 12.96 -24.63 11.91
CA ASP A 175 13.73 -25.44 12.86
C ASP A 175 13.29 -25.10 14.30
N THR A 176 12.13 -25.62 14.70
CA THR A 176 12.02 -26.09 16.08
C THR A 176 12.69 -27.45 16.12
N ASN A 177 14.01 -27.42 16.36
CA ASN A 177 14.85 -28.56 16.64
C ASN A 177 14.21 -29.47 17.72
N GLU A 178 13.54 -30.53 17.30
CA GLU A 178 13.34 -31.72 18.14
C GLU A 178 14.20 -32.92 17.67
N GLU A 179 14.97 -32.79 16.58
CA GLU A 179 15.88 -33.86 16.11
C GLU A 179 17.36 -33.68 16.50
N ASP A 180 17.77 -32.51 17.02
CA ASP A 180 19.18 -32.22 17.35
C ASP A 180 19.63 -32.61 18.78
N LYS A 181 18.88 -33.48 19.47
CA LYS A 181 19.26 -33.94 20.84
C LYS A 181 20.03 -35.25 20.92
N TYR A 182 20.34 -35.91 19.80
CA TYR A 182 21.19 -37.11 19.81
C TYR A 182 22.28 -37.01 18.74
N GLY A 183 23.46 -36.53 19.15
CA GLY A 183 24.53 -36.17 18.24
C GLY A 183 25.16 -37.32 17.46
N LYS A 184 25.70 -37.01 16.28
CA LYS A 184 27.05 -37.41 15.85
C LYS A 184 27.41 -36.76 14.51
N ASP A 185 28.72 -36.52 14.40
CA ASP A 185 29.51 -36.27 13.20
C ASP A 185 29.39 -34.92 12.46
N LYS A 186 30.36 -34.07 12.82
CA LYS A 186 30.98 -33.07 11.95
C LYS A 186 31.55 -33.75 10.69
N SER A 187 30.73 -33.92 9.67
CA SER A 187 31.19 -34.17 8.31
C SER A 187 30.55 -33.15 7.39
N THR A 188 31.38 -32.30 6.78
CA THR A 188 31.14 -31.44 5.61
C THR A 188 29.79 -31.62 4.91
N GLY A 189 28.74 -31.05 5.49
CA GLY A 189 27.45 -30.85 4.84
C GLY A 189 27.45 -29.42 4.34
N SER A 190 27.44 -29.23 3.02
CA SER A 190 27.05 -27.97 2.40
C SER A 190 25.91 -27.36 3.23
N ARG A 191 26.12 -26.16 3.80
CA ARG A 191 25.01 -25.32 4.21
C ARG A 191 24.22 -25.12 2.93
N ARG A 192 23.20 -25.95 2.70
CA ARG A 192 22.25 -25.73 1.62
C ARG A 192 21.78 -24.29 1.82
N SER A 193 22.01 -23.41 0.85
CA SER A 193 21.38 -22.11 0.84
C SER A 193 19.88 -22.38 0.88
N ARG A 194 19.30 -22.34 2.08
CA ARG A 194 17.86 -22.42 2.26
C ARG A 194 17.32 -21.12 1.65
N PRO A 195 16.41 -21.19 0.67
CA PRO A 195 15.71 -20.01 0.18
C PRO A 195 15.15 -19.18 1.33
N ASP A 196 15.07 -17.86 1.15
CA ASP A 196 14.36 -17.00 2.09
C ASP A 196 12.87 -17.37 2.02
N GLN A 197 12.39 -18.10 3.03
CA GLN A 197 11.02 -18.59 3.05
C GLN A 197 10.11 -17.49 3.60
N PHE A 198 9.30 -16.89 2.72
CA PHE A 198 8.18 -16.06 3.12
C PHE A 198 6.94 -16.93 3.19
N CYS A 199 6.31 -16.99 4.35
CA CYS A 199 5.20 -17.89 4.63
C CYS A 199 4.03 -17.11 5.22
N VAL A 200 2.82 -17.47 4.78
CA VAL A 200 1.57 -16.99 5.37
C VAL A 200 0.94 -18.13 6.14
N HIS A 201 0.80 -17.98 7.44
CA HIS A 201 0.16 -18.93 8.32
C HIS A 201 -1.24 -18.46 8.73
N ARG A 202 -2.20 -19.38 8.75
CA ARG A 202 -3.43 -19.24 9.53
C ARG A 202 -3.12 -19.63 10.97
N VAL A 203 -3.51 -18.78 11.91
CA VAL A 203 -3.31 -19.01 13.34
C VAL A 203 -4.63 -19.33 14.01
N ASP A 204 -4.70 -20.49 14.67
CA ASP A 204 -5.86 -21.00 15.40
C ASP A 204 -5.47 -21.35 16.85
N GLY A 205 -5.18 -20.32 17.65
CA GLY A 205 -4.62 -20.51 18.99
C GLY A 205 -3.14 -20.86 18.91
N GLU A 206 -2.74 -22.02 19.43
CA GLU A 206 -1.36 -22.51 19.34
C GLU A 206 -1.07 -23.21 18.00
N ASN A 207 -2.10 -23.56 17.24
CA ASN A 207 -1.93 -24.21 15.94
C ASN A 207 -1.66 -23.16 14.85
N LYS A 208 -0.59 -23.37 14.08
CA LYS A 208 -0.27 -22.60 12.87
C LYS A 208 -0.35 -23.50 11.66
N ALA A 209 -1.25 -23.20 10.73
CA ALA A 209 -1.38 -23.91 9.47
C ALA A 209 -0.83 -23.06 8.33
N LEU A 210 0.14 -23.57 7.58
CA LEU A 210 0.68 -22.88 6.41
C LEU A 210 -0.38 -22.77 5.31
N LEU A 211 -0.59 -21.55 4.80
CA LEU A 211 -1.56 -21.25 3.75
C LEU A 211 -0.89 -21.06 2.39
N MET A 212 0.27 -20.42 2.37
CA MET A 212 0.96 -19.99 1.17
C MET A 212 2.42 -19.72 1.47
N THR A 213 3.26 -20.02 0.49
CA THR A 213 4.66 -19.62 0.42
C THR A 213 4.81 -18.52 -0.63
N VAL A 214 5.77 -17.63 -0.43
CA VAL A 214 6.06 -16.48 -1.27
C VAL A 214 7.57 -16.41 -1.46
N GLU A 215 8.00 -16.04 -2.66
CA GLU A 215 9.40 -15.78 -2.98
C GLU A 215 9.47 -14.45 -3.73
N TYR A 216 10.23 -13.50 -3.20
CA TYR A 216 10.49 -12.23 -3.86
C TYR A 216 11.74 -12.31 -4.73
N LYS A 217 11.66 -11.82 -5.96
CA LYS A 217 12.81 -11.65 -6.86
C LYS A 217 12.89 -10.20 -7.31
N SER A 218 14.09 -9.63 -7.27
CA SER A 218 14.33 -8.30 -7.82
C SER A 218 14.14 -8.28 -9.34
N SER A 219 13.67 -7.15 -9.87
CA SER A 219 13.39 -6.98 -11.31
C SER A 219 14.61 -7.19 -12.22
N HIS A 220 15.81 -6.94 -11.71
CA HIS A 220 17.05 -7.18 -12.46
C HIS A 220 17.48 -8.65 -12.48
N LYS A 221 16.97 -9.48 -11.55
CA LYS A 221 17.16 -10.95 -11.56
C LYS A 221 16.08 -11.65 -12.36
N LEU A 222 14.83 -11.17 -12.30
CA LEU A 222 13.69 -11.70 -13.02
C LEU A 222 12.77 -10.56 -13.46
N SER A 223 12.94 -10.10 -14.69
CA SER A 223 12.17 -8.97 -15.23
C SER A 223 10.76 -9.39 -15.66
N VAL A 224 9.86 -8.41 -15.82
CA VAL A 224 8.51 -8.62 -16.32
C VAL A 224 8.52 -9.20 -17.74
N GLU A 225 9.48 -8.82 -18.58
CA GLU A 225 9.66 -9.37 -19.93
C GLU A 225 10.05 -10.85 -19.86
N ASN A 226 10.96 -11.22 -18.95
CA ASN A 226 11.33 -12.62 -18.73
C ASN A 226 10.12 -13.42 -18.24
N LEU A 227 9.33 -12.90 -17.30
CA LEU A 227 8.10 -13.53 -16.82
C LEU A 227 7.10 -13.72 -17.96
N ARG A 228 6.82 -12.68 -18.76
CA ARG A 228 5.87 -12.75 -19.88
C ARG A 228 6.32 -13.74 -20.95
N ALA A 229 7.61 -13.82 -21.23
CA ALA A 229 8.16 -14.73 -22.24
C ALA A 229 8.31 -16.18 -21.72
N GLY A 230 8.64 -16.33 -20.44
CA GLY A 230 8.92 -17.61 -19.79
C GLY A 230 7.69 -18.32 -19.22
N LEU A 231 6.66 -17.58 -18.76
CA LEU A 231 5.40 -18.15 -18.28
C LEU A 231 4.50 -18.54 -19.46
N ARG A 232 4.83 -19.67 -20.07
CA ARG A 232 4.06 -20.30 -21.14
C ARG A 232 3.96 -21.81 -20.93
N PRO A 233 2.97 -22.48 -21.52
CA PRO A 233 3.01 -23.93 -21.65
C PRO A 233 4.33 -24.38 -22.32
N MET A 234 5.03 -25.31 -21.68
CA MET A 234 6.30 -25.86 -22.17
C MET A 234 6.57 -27.23 -21.55
N ASP A 235 7.37 -28.06 -22.22
CA ASP A 235 8.01 -29.22 -21.60
C ASP A 235 9.27 -28.76 -20.88
N LEU A 236 9.13 -28.44 -19.59
CA LEU A 236 10.22 -27.90 -18.77
C LEU A 236 11.46 -28.83 -18.79
N TRP A 237 11.27 -30.14 -18.84
CA TRP A 237 12.37 -31.09 -18.80
C TRP A 237 13.22 -31.00 -20.06
N HIS A 238 12.59 -31.08 -21.23
CA HIS A 238 13.30 -31.06 -22.51
C HIS A 238 13.68 -29.65 -22.98
N GLU A 239 12.94 -28.62 -22.58
CA GLU A 239 13.22 -27.24 -23.04
C GLU A 239 14.20 -26.49 -22.13
N VAL A 240 14.28 -26.84 -20.83
CA VAL A 240 15.08 -26.08 -19.85
C VAL A 240 16.07 -26.95 -19.08
N VAL A 241 15.64 -28.10 -18.54
CA VAL A 241 16.50 -28.92 -17.66
C VAL A 241 17.54 -29.70 -18.45
N ARG A 242 17.12 -30.30 -19.57
CA ARG A 242 17.98 -31.11 -20.43
C ARG A 242 17.62 -30.86 -21.91
N PRO A 243 17.98 -29.68 -22.44
CA PRO A 243 17.84 -29.41 -23.86
C PRO A 243 18.87 -30.18 -24.69
N ASP A 244 18.48 -30.56 -25.91
CA ASP A 244 19.38 -31.20 -26.88
C ASP A 244 20.53 -30.27 -27.30
N SER A 245 20.28 -28.95 -27.32
CA SER A 245 21.30 -27.92 -27.49
C SER A 245 20.88 -26.60 -26.82
N VAL A 246 21.86 -25.84 -26.30
CA VAL A 246 21.61 -24.54 -25.67
C VAL A 246 21.92 -23.43 -26.68
N PRO A 247 20.94 -22.57 -27.05
CA PRO A 247 21.18 -21.46 -27.95
C PRO A 247 22.20 -20.47 -27.38
N THR A 248 23.21 -20.09 -28.18
CA THR A 248 24.32 -19.23 -27.74
C THR A 248 24.16 -17.76 -28.11
N GLU A 249 23.30 -17.44 -29.09
CA GLU A 249 23.10 -16.09 -29.62
C GLU A 249 21.67 -15.84 -30.13
N GLY A 250 21.36 -14.57 -30.37
CA GLY A 250 20.13 -14.13 -31.03
C GLY A 250 18.85 -14.28 -30.19
N PRO A 251 17.67 -14.18 -30.84
CA PRO A 251 16.38 -14.23 -30.17
C PRO A 251 16.11 -15.57 -29.44
N GLU A 252 16.64 -16.68 -29.94
CA GLU A 252 16.45 -17.99 -29.34
C GLU A 252 17.17 -18.12 -27.99
N LYS A 253 18.35 -17.52 -27.82
CA LYS A 253 19.00 -17.40 -26.51
C LYS A 253 18.16 -16.60 -25.53
N LEU A 254 17.57 -15.49 -25.97
CA LEU A 254 16.74 -14.66 -25.09
C LEU A 254 15.50 -15.43 -24.62
N LYS A 255 14.84 -16.17 -25.53
CA LYS A 255 13.71 -17.04 -25.17
C LYS A 255 14.12 -18.15 -24.21
N TYR A 256 15.24 -18.82 -24.49
CA TYR A 256 15.78 -19.86 -23.61
C TYR A 256 16.12 -19.29 -22.23
N ASN A 257 16.78 -18.14 -22.15
CA ASN A 257 17.11 -17.48 -20.88
C ASN A 257 15.86 -17.10 -20.09
N ALA A 258 14.83 -16.56 -20.75
CA ALA A 258 13.56 -16.22 -20.10
C ALA A 258 12.85 -17.46 -19.54
N ALA A 259 12.82 -18.56 -20.31
CA ALA A 259 12.28 -19.84 -19.87
C ALA A 259 13.10 -20.44 -18.72
N TRP A 260 14.43 -20.37 -18.79
CA TRP A 260 15.33 -20.86 -17.76
C TRP A 260 15.21 -20.08 -16.44
N LEU A 261 15.21 -18.75 -16.50
CA LEU A 261 15.05 -17.90 -15.30
C LEU A 261 13.68 -18.10 -14.64
N THR A 262 12.62 -18.07 -15.45
CA THR A 262 11.25 -18.24 -14.95
C THR A 262 11.03 -19.66 -14.41
N GLY A 263 11.47 -20.67 -15.16
CA GLY A 263 11.39 -22.07 -14.75
C GLY A 263 12.15 -22.35 -13.47
N SER A 264 13.35 -21.76 -13.31
CA SER A 264 14.12 -21.87 -12.07
C SER A 264 13.38 -21.27 -10.88
N ALA A 265 12.77 -20.09 -11.04
CA ALA A 265 11.97 -19.46 -9.99
C ALA A 265 10.74 -20.30 -9.59
N VAL A 266 10.02 -20.84 -10.57
CA VAL A 266 8.87 -21.71 -10.32
C VAL A 266 9.30 -23.01 -9.62
N VAL A 267 10.35 -23.67 -10.10
CA VAL A 267 10.86 -24.90 -9.48
C VAL A 267 11.33 -24.64 -8.04
N GLN A 268 11.96 -23.50 -7.77
CA GLN A 268 12.35 -23.10 -6.43
C GLN A 268 11.13 -23.01 -5.51
N GLU A 269 10.06 -22.35 -5.94
CA GLU A 269 8.82 -22.22 -5.15
C GLU A 269 8.14 -23.57 -4.93
N TYR A 270 8.02 -24.40 -5.98
CA TYR A 270 7.46 -25.75 -5.87
C TYR A 270 8.26 -26.65 -4.94
N HIS A 271 9.58 -26.50 -4.91
CA HIS A 271 10.43 -27.23 -3.99
C HIS A 271 10.07 -26.92 -2.53
N VAL A 272 9.87 -25.63 -2.22
CA VAL A 272 9.44 -25.19 -0.89
C VAL A 272 8.04 -25.72 -0.59
N MET A 273 7.07 -25.58 -1.49
CA MET A 273 5.72 -26.11 -1.30
C MET A 273 5.72 -27.61 -0.97
N ILE A 274 6.55 -28.41 -1.64
CA ILE A 274 6.68 -29.86 -1.37
C ILE A 274 7.32 -30.12 0.00
N GLN A 275 8.36 -29.38 0.37
CA GLN A 275 9.01 -29.50 1.69
C GLN A 275 8.03 -29.21 2.82
N GLU A 276 7.19 -28.20 2.63
CA GLU A 276 6.22 -27.75 3.64
C GLU A 276 4.89 -28.53 3.62
N GLY A 277 4.74 -29.51 2.72
CA GLY A 277 3.52 -30.30 2.61
C GLY A 277 2.31 -29.51 2.08
N LEU A 278 2.53 -28.44 1.32
CA LEU A 278 1.48 -27.70 0.63
C LEU A 278 1.03 -28.44 -0.63
N ASP A 279 -0.27 -28.73 -0.71
CA ASP A 279 -0.87 -29.35 -1.89
C ASP A 279 -0.80 -28.40 -3.10
N ALA A 280 0.02 -28.76 -4.10
CA ALA A 280 0.07 -28.08 -5.40
C ALA A 280 -1.24 -28.21 -6.22
N ARG A 281 -2.23 -29.00 -5.75
CA ARG A 281 -3.43 -29.36 -6.51
C ARG A 281 -4.64 -28.43 -6.34
N ASN A 282 -4.61 -27.41 -5.48
CA ASN A 282 -5.82 -26.64 -5.20
C ASN A 282 -5.57 -25.14 -5.07
N ARG A 283 -5.57 -24.41 -6.20
CA ARG A 283 -6.12 -23.03 -6.28
C ARG A 283 -6.21 -22.38 -7.67
N ILE A 284 -5.84 -23.04 -8.77
CA ILE A 284 -6.22 -22.58 -10.11
C ILE A 284 -7.55 -23.26 -10.50
N ARG A 285 -8.67 -22.75 -9.98
CA ARG A 285 -9.96 -23.01 -10.61
C ARG A 285 -10.07 -22.09 -11.81
N TYR A 286 -9.72 -22.59 -13.00
CA TYR A 286 -10.34 -22.05 -14.20
C TYR A 286 -11.84 -22.32 -14.08
N SER A 287 -12.63 -21.28 -13.86
CA SER A 287 -14.07 -21.33 -14.10
C SER A 287 -14.25 -21.44 -15.61
N SER A 288 -14.17 -22.65 -16.15
CA SER A 288 -14.70 -22.95 -17.48
C SER A 288 -16.22 -22.86 -17.40
N ARG A 289 -16.78 -21.79 -17.97
CA ARG A 289 -18.08 -21.87 -18.64
C ARG A 289 -17.83 -21.85 -20.14
#